data_AF-U1PBY5-F1
#
_entry.id   AF-U1PBY5-F1
#
_cell.length_a   1.000
_cell.length_b   1.000
_cell.length_c   1.000
_cell.angle_alpha   90.00
_cell.angle_beta   90.00
_cell.angle_gamma   90.00
#
_symmetry.space_group_name_H-M   'P 1'
#
loop_
_entity.id
_entity.type
_entity.pdbx_description
1 polymer ?
#
loop_
_entity_poly.entity_id
_entity_poly.type
_entity_poly.pdbx_seq_one_letter_code
_entity_poly.pdbx_strand_id
1 'polypeptide(L)' 'AAAGRPTVRVEIDRLDPVSVGRLLYTMEAACVLAGELAGVKTFTQPAVEWGKRAARGLLDEPNTTPEAAAVSDKTQYRIE' A
#
# COMPACT_ATOMS: atom_id res chain seq x y z
N ALA A 1 -22.07 -13.46 16.00
CA ALA A 1 -21.98 -12.04 15.59
C ALA A 1 -22.90 -11.21 16.48
N ALA A 2 -22.38 -10.57 17.53
CA ALA A 2 -23.18 -9.90 18.56
C ALA A 2 -23.01 -8.36 18.59
N ALA A 3 -22.07 -7.81 17.81
CA ALA A 3 -21.71 -6.39 17.87
C ALA A 3 -22.10 -5.57 16.63
N GLY A 4 -22.95 -6.08 15.73
CA GLY A 4 -23.36 -5.35 14.51
C GLY A 4 -22.23 -5.05 13.52
N ARG A 5 -21.06 -5.70 13.67
CA ARG A 5 -19.89 -5.51 12.81
C ARG A 5 -19.90 -6.58 11.72
N PRO A 6 -19.86 -6.21 10.42
CA PRO A 6 -19.63 -7.17 9.36
C PRO A 6 -18.33 -7.94 9.59
N THR A 7 -18.38 -9.26 9.47
CA THR A 7 -17.22 -10.14 9.68
C THR A 7 -17.11 -11.12 8.52
N VAL A 8 -15.89 -11.30 8.02
CA VAL A 8 -15.54 -12.34 7.04
C VAL A 8 -14.53 -13.27 7.70
N ARG A 9 -14.75 -14.58 7.54
CA ARG A 9 -13.79 -15.62 7.97
C ARG A 9 -13.16 -16.21 6.71
N VAL A 10 -11.83 -16.24 6.68
CA VAL A 10 -11.04 -16.89 5.63
C VAL A 10 -10.33 -18.05 6.28
N GLU A 11 -10.48 -19.23 5.70
CA GLU A 11 -9.91 -20.47 6.24
C GLU A 11 -9.02 -21.14 5.21
N ILE A 12 -7.99 -21.82 5.72
CA ILE A 12 -7.13 -22.70 4.94
C ILE A 12 -7.10 -24.06 5.63
N ASP A 13 -6.98 -25.13 4.85
CA ASP A 13 -7.06 -26.50 5.37
C ASP A 13 -5.94 -26.81 6.37
N ARG A 14 -4.73 -26.33 6.08
CA ARG A 14 -3.54 -26.46 6.93
C ARG A 14 -2.48 -25.42 6.56
N LEU A 15 -1.51 -25.21 7.44
CA LEU A 15 -0.34 -24.37 7.12
C LEU A 15 0.68 -25.18 6.32
N ASP A 16 0.54 -25.20 5.00
CA ASP A 16 1.49 -25.80 4.07
C ASP A 16 1.68 -24.93 2.82
N PRO A 17 2.72 -25.19 2.00
CA PRO A 17 3.00 -24.34 0.84
C PRO A 17 1.85 -24.24 -0.16
N VAL A 18 1.06 -25.31 -0.34
CA VAL A 18 -0.06 -25.33 -1.29
C VAL A 18 -1.20 -24.44 -0.80
N SER A 19 -1.56 -24.58 0.48
CA SER A 19 -2.64 -23.81 1.11
C SER A 19 -2.28 -22.33 1.22
N VAL A 20 -1.02 -22.02 1.54
CA VAL A 20 -0.52 -20.63 1.55
C VAL A 20 -0.52 -20.05 0.13
N GLY A 21 -0.03 -20.79 -0.87
CA GLY A 21 -0.06 -20.33 -2.27
C GLY A 21 -1.49 -20.04 -2.75
N ARG A 22 -2.45 -20.92 -2.43
CA ARG A 22 -3.86 -20.70 -2.75
C ARG A 22 -4.42 -19.46 -2.06
N LEU A 23 -4.11 -19.25 -0.79
CA LEU A 23 -4.55 -18.06 -0.04
C LEU A 23 -4.03 -16.79 -0.69
N LEU A 24 -2.73 -16.72 -0.98
CA LEU A 24 -2.10 -15.56 -1.62
C LEU A 24 -2.75 -15.26 -2.97
N TYR A 25 -2.84 -16.26 -3.86
CA TYR A 25 -3.42 -16.07 -5.18
C TYR A 25 -4.91 -15.67 -5.13
N THR A 26 -5.67 -16.24 -4.20
CA THR A 26 -7.08 -15.86 -3.98
C THR A 26 -7.19 -14.40 -3.55
N MET A 27 -6.31 -13.94 -2.66
CA MET A 27 -6.29 -12.55 -2.21
C MET A 27 -5.82 -11.59 -3.31
N GLU A 28 -4.87 -11.99 -4.15
CA GLU A 28 -4.45 -11.24 -5.34
C GLU A 28 -5.63 -11.07 -6.31
N ALA A 29 -6.33 -12.15 -6.65
CA ALA A 29 -7.50 -12.11 -7.52
C ALA A 29 -8.64 -11.29 -6.91
N ALA A 30 -8.90 -11.44 -5.61
CA ALA A 30 -9.91 -10.65 -4.90
C ALA A 30 -9.56 -9.15 -4.88
N CYS A 31 -8.28 -8.80 -4.73
CA CYS A 31 -7.81 -7.42 -4.82
C CYS A 31 -8.07 -6.82 -6.21
N VAL A 32 -7.79 -7.57 -7.28
CA VAL A 32 -8.12 -7.16 -8.65
C VAL A 32 -9.61 -6.89 -8.81
N LEU A 33 -10.46 -7.83 -8.40
CA LEU A 33 -11.91 -7.68 -8.49
C LEU A 33 -12.42 -6.50 -7.67
N ALA A 34 -11.89 -6.29 -6.47
CA ALA A 34 -12.26 -5.15 -5.64
C ALA A 34 -11.87 -3.81 -6.28
N GLY A 35 -10.70 -3.73 -6.92
CA GLY A 35 -10.26 -2.56 -7.66
C GLY A 35 -11.17 -2.23 -8.85
N GLU A 36 -11.52 -3.24 -9.65
CA GLU A 36 -12.45 -3.07 -10.77
C GLU A 36 -13.85 -2.65 -10.30
N LEU A 37 -14.37 -3.26 -9.23
CA LEU A 37 -15.66 -2.89 -8.63
C LEU A 37 -15.66 -1.45 -8.09
N ALA A 38 -14.52 -0.98 -7.59
CA ALA A 38 -14.35 0.40 -7.12
C ALA A 38 -14.03 1.39 -8.26
N GLY A 39 -13.86 0.93 -9.50
CA GLY A 39 -13.51 1.77 -10.65
C GLY A 39 -12.10 2.38 -10.58
N VAL A 40 -11.16 1.73 -9.89
CA VAL A 40 -9.77 2.20 -9.75
C VAL A 40 -8.82 1.37 -10.61
N LYS A 41 -7.68 1.96 -11.01
CA LYS A 41 -6.66 1.26 -11.80
C LYS A 41 -5.84 0.32 -10.92
N THR A 42 -6.13 -0.97 -10.96
CA THR A 42 -5.59 -1.97 -10.02
C THR A 42 -4.10 -2.28 -10.19
N PHE A 43 -3.52 -2.04 -11.37
CA PHE A 43 -2.13 -2.43 -11.69
C PHE A 43 -1.16 -1.24 -11.77
N THR A 44 -1.50 -0.10 -11.17
CA THR A 44 -0.65 1.10 -11.21
C THR A 44 -0.54 1.76 -9.85
N GLN A 45 0.61 2.39 -9.58
CA GLN A 45 0.91 3.05 -8.30
C GLN A 45 1.62 4.40 -8.48
N PRO A 46 1.01 5.38 -9.17
CA PRO A 46 1.69 6.64 -9.53
C PRO A 46 2.23 7.41 -8.32
N ALA A 47 1.54 7.34 -7.17
CA ALA A 47 1.96 7.98 -5.93
C ALA A 47 3.29 7.41 -5.37
N VAL A 48 3.63 6.16 -5.69
CA VAL A 48 4.89 5.55 -5.24
C VAL A 48 6.09 6.24 -5.89
N GLU A 49 6.02 6.52 -7.19
CA GLU A 49 7.09 7.22 -7.89
C GLU A 49 7.22 8.68 -7.44
N TRP A 50 6.08 9.33 -7.16
CA TRP A 50 6.08 10.66 -6.53
C TRP A 50 6.80 10.62 -5.17
N GLY A 51 6.48 9.64 -4.32
CA GLY A 51 7.11 9.47 -3.01
C GLY A 51 8.61 9.21 -3.10
N LYS A 52 9.07 8.44 -4.09
CA LYS A 52 10.50 8.23 -4.37
C LYS A 52 11.22 9.53 -4.73
N ARG A 53 10.61 10.40 -5.55
CA ARG A 53 11.19 11.70 -5.93
C ARG A 53 11.20 12.69 -4.76
N ALA A 54 10.17 12.68 -3.92
CA ALA A 54 10.14 13.46 -2.69
C ALA A 54 11.28 13.02 -1.74
N ALA A 55 11.37 11.71 -1.47
CA ALA A 55 12.40 11.16 -0.58
C ALA A 55 13.82 11.41 -1.09
N ARG A 56 14.06 11.23 -2.40
CA ARG A 56 15.36 11.52 -3.00
C ARG A 56 15.73 13.00 -2.87
N GLY A 57 14.81 13.92 -3.19
CA GLY A 57 15.09 15.35 -3.09
C GLY A 57 15.28 15.88 -1.66
N LEU A 58 14.81 15.15 -0.64
CA LEU A 58 15.10 15.43 0.77
C LEU A 58 16.46 14.88 1.24
N LEU A 59 16.96 13.81 0.62
CA LEU A 59 18.24 13.17 0.97
C LEU A 59 19.43 13.80 0.23
N ASP A 60 19.23 14.29 -1.00
CA ASP A 60 20.24 15.02 -1.77
C ASP A 60 20.42 16.47 -1.25
N GLU A 61 21.50 17.15 -1.65
CA GLU A 61 21.67 18.60 -1.43
C GLU A 61 20.48 19.40 -2.04
N PRO A 62 20.15 20.57 -1.48
CA PRO A 62 18.83 20.94 -0.94
C PRO A 62 17.66 20.90 -1.95
N ASN A 63 16.61 20.13 -1.63
CA ASN A 63 15.25 20.24 -2.19
C ASN A 63 15.20 20.33 -3.72
N THR A 64 16.00 19.51 -4.42
CA THR A 64 16.16 19.58 -5.88
C THR A 64 14.92 19.15 -6.67
N THR A 65 13.91 18.55 -6.02
CA THR A 65 12.66 18.15 -6.67
C THR A 65 11.47 18.99 -6.18
N PRO A 66 10.51 19.32 -7.07
CA PRO A 66 9.24 19.95 -6.66
C PRO A 66 8.51 19.14 -5.59
N GLU A 67 8.62 17.81 -5.65
CA GLU A 67 8.04 16.91 -4.67
C GLU A 67 8.66 17.05 -3.27
N ALA A 68 9.97 17.21 -3.17
CA ALA A 68 10.64 17.47 -1.90
C ALA A 68 10.24 18.83 -1.31
N ALA A 69 10.18 19.87 -2.16
CA ALA A 69 9.72 21.19 -1.73
C ALA A 69 8.30 21.14 -1.13
N ALA A 70 7.38 20.37 -1.74
CA ALA A 70 6.00 20.22 -1.28
C ALA A 70 5.85 19.59 0.12
N VAL A 71 6.88 18.88 0.60
CA VAL A 71 6.85 18.20 1.92
C VAL A 71 7.92 18.73 2.89
N SER A 72 8.78 19.65 2.44
CA SER A 72 9.90 20.17 3.22
C SER A 72 9.48 20.89 4.51
N ASP A 73 8.26 21.45 4.52
CA ASP A 73 7.67 22.20 5.64
C ASP A 73 6.87 21.32 6.62
N LYS A 74 6.75 20.03 6.35
CA LYS A 74 5.97 19.10 7.18
C LYS A 74 6.70 18.81 8.49
N THR A 75 5.93 18.43 9.51
CA THR A 75 6.46 18.08 10.83
C THR A 75 7.52 16.98 10.75
N GLN A 76 8.71 17.23 11.31
CA GLN A 76 9.81 16.26 11.40
C GLN A 76 10.11 15.97 12.86
N TYR A 77 10.24 14.69 13.20
CA TYR A 77 10.76 14.25 14.49
C TYR A 77 12.26 13.99 14.33
N ARG A 78 13.09 14.68 15.10
CA ARG A 78 14.55 14.53 15.10
C ARG A 78 15.00 13.94 16.42
N ILE A 79 15.95 13.02 16.36
CA ILE A 79 16.63 12.46 17.54
C ILE A 79 18.00 13.13 17.58
N GLU A 80 18.30 13.81 18.68
CA GLU A 80 19.61 14.41 18.96
C GLU A 80 20.60 13.36 19.51
#